data_AF-A0A3D3JR85-F1
#
_entry.id   AF-A0A3D3JR85-F1
#
_cell.length_a   1.000
_cell.length_b   1.000
_cell.length_c   1.000
_cell.angle_alpha   90.00
_cell.angle_beta   90.00
_cell.angle_gamma   90.00
#
_symmetry.space_group_name_H-M   'P 1'
#
loop_
_entity.id
_entity.type
_entity.pdbx_description
1 polymer ?
#
loop_
_entity_poly.entity_id
_entity_poly.type
_entity_poly.pdbx_seq_one_letter_code
_entity_poly.pdbx_strand_id
1 'polypeptide(L)'
;VNFGYFGDRLSLSLDFHPSMNDFESVIERLPELRLDLPRQQLGYSMLHYQSETSFASLRTNWRSYDRLRDDTLPDPSDYATARFDSMHMLLLPLRLDWLNVVPRAGGRVTWYGRSSDTAVTDAQFNGNLLADDPLGRPDVTALVSDYDDDGGARTRWLHEIGLELSFKATATWSDVQYEPLEIDGLRHVAMPYVNITHISDPNVDKENLYYFDTIDRLDHLNVVRFGLRNDLFTRRDAGTHRVFYSDTFFDLYPSPEDDDHRSGDLGEIGGVTVNDELSLWYKVLVDVGRWNTKVVNVGAQIGAPDRLNANISYLYRDEFVSRFNYSMAADYRRIFSTDLFPVGYEINHNINLRANVPLDSRTRFSAEYYIDLDEGNLLRHEYELSRDMHCWTTALRVEKDAGDLSVFLLLYLNAFPDSRLSTGI
;
A
#
# COMPACT_ATOMS: atom_id res chain seq x y z
N VAL A 1 20.74 -2.76 -9.52
CA VAL A 1 20.94 -2.04 -10.79
C VAL A 1 19.75 -2.32 -11.70
N ASN A 2 19.14 -1.30 -12.29
CA ASN A 2 18.02 -1.43 -13.23
C ASN A 2 18.42 -0.79 -14.57
N PHE A 3 18.14 -1.48 -15.67
CA PHE A 3 18.22 -0.96 -17.02
C PHE A 3 16.83 -1.02 -17.65
N GLY A 4 16.33 0.10 -18.18
CA GLY A 4 14.97 0.14 -18.71
C GLY A 4 14.84 0.91 -20.02
N TYR A 5 13.95 0.41 -20.87
CA TYR A 5 13.35 1.18 -21.96
C TYR A 5 11.89 1.46 -21.60
N PHE A 6 11.50 2.73 -21.57
CA PHE A 6 10.14 3.16 -21.24
C PHE A 6 9.60 3.97 -22.42
N GLY A 7 8.74 3.35 -23.22
CA GLY A 7 8.06 4.00 -24.34
C GLY A 7 6.56 4.15 -24.07
N ASP A 8 5.88 4.91 -24.92
CA ASP A 8 4.43 5.18 -24.79
C ASP A 8 3.56 3.90 -24.85
N ARG A 9 4.10 2.83 -25.45
CA ARG A 9 3.37 1.58 -25.72
C ARG A 9 3.93 0.36 -25.02
N LEU A 10 5.15 0.42 -24.49
CA LEU A 10 5.75 -0.72 -23.82
C LEU A 10 6.86 -0.24 -22.90
N SER A 11 7.02 -0.97 -21.79
CA SER A 11 8.16 -0.85 -20.89
C SER A 11 8.89 -2.19 -20.87
N LEU A 12 10.22 -2.15 -21.00
CA LEU A 12 11.10 -3.31 -20.88
C LEU A 12 12.14 -2.98 -19.82
N SER A 13 12.22 -3.75 -18.74
CA SER A 13 13.26 -3.57 -17.71
C SER A 13 14.07 -4.85 -17.49
N LEU A 14 15.35 -4.66 -17.17
CA LEU A 14 16.27 -5.68 -16.72
C LEU A 14 16.82 -5.25 -15.36
N ASP A 15 16.49 -6.04 -14.35
CA ASP A 15 16.71 -5.77 -12.94
C ASP A 15 17.71 -6.75 -12.35
N PHE A 16 18.67 -6.21 -11.60
CA PHE A 16 19.64 -6.96 -10.81
C PHE A 16 19.60 -6.46 -9.37
N HIS A 17 19.18 -7.33 -8.46
CA HIS A 17 19.15 -7.06 -7.03
C HIS A 17 19.94 -8.15 -6.29
N PRO A 18 21.28 -8.11 -6.33
CA PRO A 18 22.11 -9.09 -5.60
C PRO A 18 22.05 -8.84 -4.09
N SER A 19 22.11 -9.91 -3.31
CA SER A 19 22.44 -9.77 -1.89
C SER A 19 23.94 -9.47 -1.72
N MET A 20 24.25 -8.48 -0.88
CA MET A 20 25.63 -8.02 -0.65
C MET A 20 26.22 -8.55 0.66
N ASN A 21 25.37 -9.03 1.57
CA ASN A 21 25.71 -9.58 2.88
C ASN A 21 24.59 -10.50 3.37
N ASP A 22 24.81 -11.16 4.50
CA ASP A 22 23.91 -12.08 5.19
C ASP A 22 23.34 -11.49 6.48
N PHE A 23 23.55 -10.19 6.71
CA PHE A 23 23.08 -9.49 7.91
C PHE A 23 21.58 -9.18 7.87
N GLU A 24 21.05 -8.89 6.68
CA GLU A 24 19.62 -8.63 6.45
C GLU A 24 19.02 -9.66 5.51
N SER A 25 17.75 -9.97 5.74
CA SER A 25 16.96 -10.81 4.83
C SER A 25 16.63 -10.05 3.55
N VAL A 26 16.93 -10.67 2.40
CA VAL A 26 16.78 -10.05 1.08
C VAL A 26 16.24 -11.06 0.07
N ILE A 27 15.26 -10.61 -0.72
CA ILE A 27 14.83 -11.33 -1.93
C ILE A 27 15.72 -10.89 -3.09
N GLU A 28 16.66 -11.75 -3.44
CA GLU A 28 17.58 -11.59 -4.55
C GLU A 28 16.90 -11.85 -5.90
N ARG A 29 17.22 -11.02 -6.90
CA ARG A 29 16.72 -11.11 -8.27
C ARG A 29 17.88 -11.01 -9.25
N LEU A 30 18.31 -12.14 -9.83
CA LEU A 30 19.54 -12.21 -10.63
C LEU A 30 19.44 -13.10 -11.88
N PRO A 31 19.00 -12.58 -13.04
CA PRO A 31 18.31 -11.29 -13.24
C PRO A 31 16.79 -11.43 -13.11
N GLU A 32 16.09 -10.30 -13.16
CA GLU A 32 14.67 -10.21 -13.54
C GLU A 32 14.53 -9.41 -14.84
N LEU A 33 13.91 -10.01 -15.85
CA LEU A 33 13.52 -9.34 -17.10
C LEU A 33 12.00 -9.14 -17.08
N ARG A 34 11.53 -7.92 -17.30
CA ARG A 34 10.12 -7.57 -17.27
C ARG A 34 9.70 -6.82 -18.53
N LEU A 35 8.57 -7.20 -19.11
CA LEU A 35 7.91 -6.55 -20.25
C LEU A 35 6.48 -6.20 -19.83
N ASP A 36 6.18 -4.89 -19.80
CA ASP A 36 4.84 -4.39 -19.52
C ASP A 36 4.26 -3.71 -20.76
N LEU A 37 3.03 -4.09 -21.11
CA LEU A 37 2.21 -3.45 -22.13
C LEU A 37 1.05 -2.76 -21.41
N PRO A 38 1.11 -1.43 -21.19
CA PRO A 38 0.00 -0.71 -20.58
C PRO A 38 -1.25 -0.82 -21.45
N ARG A 39 -2.43 -0.63 -20.83
CA ARG A 39 -3.72 -0.74 -21.51
C ARG A 39 -3.77 0.09 -22.78
N GLN A 40 -3.93 -0.59 -23.91
CA GLN A 40 -3.93 0.02 -25.25
C GLN A 40 -5.05 -0.53 -26.11
N GLN A 41 -5.58 0.31 -27.00
CA GLN A 41 -6.56 -0.11 -27.98
C GLN A 41 -5.94 -1.08 -29.01
N LEU A 42 -6.63 -2.18 -29.28
CA LEU A 42 -6.22 -3.18 -30.27
C LEU A 42 -6.68 -2.78 -31.67
N GLY A 43 -5.73 -2.28 -32.46
CA GLY A 43 -5.96 -1.89 -33.85
C GLY A 43 -7.09 -0.86 -33.98
N TYR A 44 -8.08 -1.14 -34.84
CA TYR A 44 -9.26 -0.30 -35.05
C TYR A 44 -10.49 -0.75 -34.24
N SER A 45 -10.35 -1.71 -33.32
CA SER A 45 -11.46 -2.24 -32.53
C SER A 45 -11.71 -1.44 -31.26
N MET A 46 -12.83 -1.65 -30.58
CA MET A 46 -13.08 -1.09 -29.24
C MET A 46 -12.36 -1.86 -28.12
N LEU A 47 -11.75 -3.00 -28.44
CA LEU A 47 -11.04 -3.83 -27.47
C LEU A 47 -9.75 -3.14 -27.04
N HIS A 48 -9.50 -3.18 -25.75
CA HIS A 48 -8.24 -2.78 -25.14
C HIS A 48 -7.56 -4.01 -24.58
N TYR A 49 -6.24 -3.99 -24.60
CA TYR A 49 -5.38 -5.06 -24.13
C TYR A 49 -4.30 -4.50 -23.22
N GLN A 50 -4.03 -5.20 -22.12
CA GLN A 50 -2.89 -4.97 -21.26
C GLN A 50 -2.22 -6.30 -20.94
N SER A 51 -0.92 -6.25 -20.65
CA SER A 51 -0.15 -7.45 -20.31
C SER A 51 1.06 -7.09 -19.46
N GLU A 52 1.40 -8.00 -18.57
CA GLU A 52 2.62 -7.97 -17.76
C GLU A 52 3.30 -9.33 -17.91
N THR A 53 4.56 -9.36 -18.31
CA THR A 53 5.32 -10.60 -18.46
C THR A 53 6.67 -10.44 -17.78
N SER A 54 7.09 -11.40 -16.96
CA SER A 54 8.42 -11.40 -16.36
C SER A 54 9.08 -12.78 -16.36
N PHE A 55 10.40 -12.77 -16.39
CA PHE A 55 11.25 -13.93 -16.16
C PHE A 55 12.31 -13.57 -15.13
N ALA A 56 12.39 -14.30 -14.03
CA ALA A 56 13.32 -14.00 -12.96
C ALA A 56 13.99 -15.26 -12.40
N SER A 57 15.27 -15.15 -12.03
CA SER A 57 15.89 -16.07 -11.08
C SER A 57 15.80 -15.44 -9.69
N LEU A 58 15.03 -16.08 -8.81
CA LEU A 58 14.65 -15.56 -7.51
C LEU A 58 15.27 -16.41 -6.40
N ARG A 59 15.75 -15.75 -5.35
CA ARG A 59 16.22 -16.41 -4.13
C ARG A 59 15.85 -15.57 -2.92
N THR A 60 15.26 -16.20 -1.92
CA THR A 60 15.14 -15.60 -0.59
C THR A 60 16.39 -15.99 0.19
N ASN A 61 17.15 -14.99 0.60
CA ASN A 61 18.26 -15.14 1.53
C ASN A 61 17.78 -14.65 2.89
N TRP A 62 17.52 -15.54 3.82
CA TRP A 62 17.24 -15.16 5.20
C TRP A 62 18.54 -14.75 5.89
N ARG A 63 18.44 -13.88 6.88
CA ARG A 63 19.59 -13.43 7.65
C ARG A 63 20.21 -14.61 8.41
N SER A 64 21.53 -14.62 8.49
CA SER A 64 22.26 -15.60 9.28
C SER A 64 22.80 -14.97 10.56
N TYR A 65 22.62 -15.65 11.69
CA TYR A 65 23.17 -15.20 12.96
C TYR A 65 24.48 -15.93 13.29
N ASP A 66 25.56 -15.16 13.52
CA ASP A 66 26.86 -15.70 13.97
C ASP A 66 26.77 -16.37 15.37
N ARG A 67 25.77 -15.98 16.16
CA ARG A 67 25.47 -16.56 17.47
C ARG A 67 24.17 -17.30 17.36
N LEU A 68 24.17 -18.55 17.82
CA LEU A 68 22.93 -19.30 18.03
C LEU A 68 22.00 -18.43 18.89
N ARG A 69 20.81 -18.16 18.35
CA ARG A 69 19.66 -17.73 19.15
C ARG A 69 19.35 -18.87 20.12
N ASP A 70 18.61 -18.58 21.20
CA ASP A 70 18.16 -19.62 22.13
C ASP A 70 17.64 -20.83 21.34
N ASP A 71 18.05 -22.06 21.69
CA ASP A 71 17.88 -23.32 20.92
C ASP A 71 16.39 -23.67 20.61
N THR A 72 15.46 -22.82 21.05
CA THR A 72 14.01 -22.92 20.87
C THR A 72 13.46 -22.12 19.68
N LEU A 73 14.24 -21.24 19.05
CA LEU A 73 13.84 -20.44 17.88
C LEU A 73 14.49 -21.00 16.59
N PRO A 74 13.76 -21.79 15.77
CA PRO A 74 14.26 -22.19 14.47
C PRO A 74 14.36 -20.98 13.52
N ASP A 75 15.49 -20.87 12.82
CA ASP A 75 15.69 -19.86 11.78
C ASP A 75 15.10 -20.36 10.45
N PRO A 76 14.38 -19.51 9.69
CA PRO A 76 13.84 -19.89 8.38
C PRO A 76 14.94 -20.25 7.38
N SER A 77 14.66 -21.23 6.52
CA SER A 77 15.57 -21.70 5.48
C SER A 77 15.43 -20.93 4.16
N ASP A 78 16.57 -20.69 3.50
CA ASP A 78 16.62 -20.14 2.14
C ASP A 78 15.90 -21.02 1.12
N TYR A 79 15.33 -20.39 0.08
CA TYR A 79 14.77 -21.09 -1.08
C TYR A 79 14.96 -20.28 -2.36
N ALA A 80 15.01 -20.98 -3.50
CA ALA A 80 15.25 -20.36 -4.79
C ALA A 80 14.51 -21.04 -5.94
N THR A 81 14.10 -20.25 -6.93
CA THR A 81 13.42 -20.75 -8.13
C THR A 81 13.66 -19.85 -9.33
N ALA A 82 13.62 -20.42 -10.53
CA ALA A 82 13.37 -19.65 -11.73
C ALA A 82 11.86 -19.49 -11.90
N ARG A 83 11.38 -18.26 -12.12
CA ARG A 83 9.96 -17.95 -12.30
C ARG A 83 9.74 -17.30 -13.66
N PHE A 84 8.72 -17.76 -14.39
CA PHE A 84 8.17 -17.08 -15.55
C PHE A 84 6.71 -16.71 -15.24
N ASP A 85 6.35 -15.44 -15.27
CA ASP A 85 4.98 -14.96 -15.07
C ASP A 85 4.49 -14.27 -16.33
N SER A 86 3.24 -14.49 -16.73
CA SER A 86 2.60 -13.74 -17.80
C SER A 86 1.11 -13.56 -17.55
N MET A 87 0.68 -12.30 -17.49
CA MET A 87 -0.70 -11.86 -17.35
C MET A 87 -1.18 -11.18 -18.64
N HIS A 88 -2.41 -11.46 -19.03
CA HIS A 88 -3.06 -10.92 -20.21
C HIS A 88 -4.51 -10.57 -19.90
N MET A 89 -4.92 -9.34 -20.18
CA MET A 89 -6.30 -8.89 -19.96
C MET A 89 -6.85 -8.16 -21.19
N LEU A 90 -8.08 -8.49 -21.55
CA LEU A 90 -8.89 -7.79 -22.54
C LEU A 90 -9.99 -7.00 -21.84
N LEU A 91 -10.20 -5.76 -22.28
CA LEU A 91 -11.24 -4.87 -21.77
C LEU A 91 -12.05 -4.29 -22.92
N LEU A 92 -13.36 -4.17 -22.75
CA LEU A 92 -14.24 -3.55 -23.74
C LEU A 92 -14.96 -2.35 -23.11
N PRO A 93 -14.35 -1.15 -23.09
CA PRO A 93 -14.98 0.03 -22.50
C PRO A 93 -16.13 0.55 -23.39
N LEU A 94 -17.37 0.28 -22.99
CA LEU A 94 -18.59 0.77 -23.63
C LEU A 94 -19.09 2.02 -22.88
N ARG A 95 -19.18 3.14 -23.59
CA ARG A 95 -19.72 4.41 -23.06
C ARG A 95 -21.13 4.60 -23.61
N LEU A 96 -22.14 4.26 -22.81
CA LEU A 96 -23.54 4.56 -23.12
C LEU A 96 -23.86 5.99 -22.66
N ASP A 97 -25.05 6.50 -22.99
CA ASP A 97 -25.43 7.90 -22.74
C ASP A 97 -25.26 8.32 -21.28
N TRP A 98 -25.66 7.47 -20.34
CA TRP A 98 -25.56 7.71 -18.90
C TRP A 98 -24.63 6.70 -18.20
N LEU A 99 -24.53 5.48 -18.73
CA LEU A 99 -23.84 4.37 -18.08
C LEU A 99 -22.54 4.02 -18.80
N ASN A 100 -21.43 3.95 -18.06
CA ASN A 100 -20.23 3.28 -18.52
C ASN A 100 -20.28 1.81 -18.12
N VAL A 101 -19.96 0.93 -19.07
CA VAL A 101 -19.95 -0.52 -18.88
C VAL A 101 -18.61 -1.04 -19.41
N VAL A 102 -17.80 -1.66 -18.55
CA VAL A 102 -16.48 -2.19 -18.92
C VAL A 102 -16.41 -3.67 -18.52
N PRO A 103 -16.90 -4.60 -19.36
CA PRO A 103 -16.56 -5.99 -19.19
C PRO A 103 -15.07 -6.19 -19.46
N ARG A 104 -14.46 -7.07 -18.66
CA ARG A 104 -13.06 -7.48 -18.78
C ARG A 104 -12.93 -8.99 -18.60
N ALA A 105 -11.97 -9.57 -19.29
CA ALA A 105 -11.64 -10.98 -19.15
C ALA A 105 -10.17 -11.22 -19.48
N GLY A 106 -9.57 -12.20 -18.83
CA GLY A 106 -8.19 -12.59 -19.09
C GLY A 106 -7.68 -13.61 -18.09
N GLY A 107 -6.37 -13.67 -17.92
CA GLY A 107 -5.74 -14.59 -16.99
C GLY A 107 -4.25 -14.40 -16.84
N ARG A 108 -3.69 -15.11 -15.86
CA ARG A 108 -2.27 -15.14 -15.54
C ARG A 108 -1.79 -16.59 -15.50
N VAL A 109 -0.62 -16.83 -16.05
CA VAL A 109 0.11 -18.10 -15.97
C VAL A 109 1.46 -17.84 -15.35
N THR A 110 1.78 -18.58 -14.28
CA THR A 110 3.04 -18.48 -13.56
C THR A 110 3.68 -19.86 -13.49
N TRP A 111 4.86 -20.02 -14.07
CA TRP A 111 5.68 -21.21 -13.98
C TRP A 111 6.80 -21.02 -12.96
N TYR A 112 7.04 -22.05 -12.16
CA TYR A 112 8.08 -22.14 -11.15
C TYR A 112 8.97 -23.35 -11.47
N GLY A 113 10.29 -23.16 -11.49
CA GLY A 113 11.24 -24.25 -11.70
C GLY A 113 11.37 -25.18 -10.49
N ARG A 114 11.09 -24.66 -9.29
CA ARG A 114 11.06 -25.34 -8.00
C ARG A 114 9.94 -24.77 -7.12
N SER A 115 9.39 -25.61 -6.25
CA SER A 115 8.33 -25.30 -5.29
C SER A 115 8.38 -26.29 -4.12
N SER A 116 7.46 -26.15 -3.17
CA SER A 116 7.39 -26.96 -1.95
C SER A 116 6.24 -27.96 -1.99
N ASP A 117 6.45 -29.18 -1.51
CA ASP A 117 5.36 -30.13 -1.18
C ASP A 117 4.83 -29.87 0.24
N THR A 118 5.65 -29.34 1.14
CA THR A 118 5.26 -28.82 2.44
C THR A 118 4.43 -27.56 2.24
N ALA A 119 3.22 -27.56 2.79
CA ALA A 119 2.33 -26.40 2.80
C ALA A 119 2.74 -25.43 3.91
N VAL A 120 3.02 -24.17 3.55
CA VAL A 120 3.29 -23.06 4.48
C VAL A 120 2.13 -22.06 4.41
N THR A 121 1.26 -22.11 5.42
CA THR A 121 0.11 -21.21 5.56
C THR A 121 0.52 -19.75 5.75
N ASP A 122 -0.40 -18.81 5.50
CA ASP A 122 -0.15 -17.38 5.73
C ASP A 122 0.25 -17.09 7.20
N ALA A 123 -0.33 -17.81 8.17
CA ALA A 123 0.04 -17.71 9.58
C ALA A 123 1.48 -18.18 9.85
N GLN A 124 1.90 -19.30 9.25
CA GLN A 124 3.27 -19.80 9.38
C GLN A 124 4.28 -18.90 8.66
N PHE A 125 3.92 -18.38 7.48
CA PHE A 125 4.75 -17.44 6.74
C PHE A 125 4.95 -16.13 7.52
N ASN A 126 3.90 -15.59 8.13
CA ASN A 126 4.02 -14.46 9.06
C ASN A 126 4.89 -14.82 10.26
N GLY A 127 4.80 -16.07 10.76
CA GLY A 127 5.71 -16.61 11.76
C GLY A 127 7.18 -16.54 11.33
N ASN A 128 7.51 -16.92 10.09
CA ASN A 128 8.88 -16.81 9.56
C ASN A 128 9.35 -15.35 9.48
N LEU A 129 8.49 -14.42 9.03
CA LEU A 129 8.82 -12.99 8.98
C LEU A 129 9.08 -12.40 10.37
N LEU A 130 8.30 -12.83 11.36
CA LEU A 130 8.50 -12.40 12.75
C LEU A 130 9.72 -13.07 13.38
N ALA A 131 10.06 -14.29 13.00
CA ALA A 131 11.29 -14.96 13.42
C ALA A 131 12.53 -14.21 12.90
N ASP A 132 12.45 -13.57 11.74
CA ASP A 132 13.50 -12.74 11.14
C ASP A 132 13.80 -11.43 11.90
N ASP A 133 12.96 -11.05 12.89
CA ASP A 133 13.17 -9.87 13.74
C ASP A 133 14.43 -10.04 14.62
N PRO A 134 15.45 -9.17 14.49
CA PRO A 134 16.70 -9.29 15.23
C PRO A 134 16.55 -8.97 16.72
N LEU A 135 15.47 -8.30 17.13
CA LEU A 135 15.17 -8.03 18.53
C LEU A 135 14.53 -9.24 19.23
N GLY A 136 14.09 -10.23 18.45
CA GLY A 136 13.56 -11.51 18.93
C GLY A 136 12.15 -11.39 19.52
N ARG A 137 11.21 -12.19 19.00
CA ARG A 137 9.88 -12.39 19.59
C ARG A 137 9.72 -13.85 20.06
N PRO A 138 9.78 -14.14 21.38
CA PRO A 138 9.77 -15.51 21.89
C PRO A 138 8.46 -16.27 21.63
N ASP A 139 7.36 -15.55 21.36
CA ASP A 139 6.01 -16.12 21.21
C ASP A 139 5.74 -16.76 19.83
N VAL A 140 6.71 -16.72 18.90
CA VAL A 140 6.53 -17.08 17.48
C VAL A 140 7.06 -18.49 17.14
N THR A 141 7.77 -19.13 18.07
CA THR A 141 8.44 -20.43 17.87
C THR A 141 7.54 -21.54 17.32
N ALA A 142 6.26 -21.57 17.70
CA ALA A 142 5.31 -22.59 17.25
C ALA A 142 4.78 -22.40 15.81
N LEU A 143 5.10 -21.28 15.16
CA LEU A 143 4.58 -20.91 13.84
C LEU A 143 5.63 -20.97 12.73
N VAL A 144 6.93 -21.11 13.05
CA VAL A 144 7.97 -21.20 12.02
C VAL A 144 7.83 -22.51 11.23
N SER A 145 7.80 -22.38 9.91
CA SER A 145 7.70 -23.52 8.99
C SER A 145 8.46 -23.23 7.71
N ASP A 146 9.40 -24.10 7.38
CA ASP A 146 10.16 -23.99 6.14
C ASP A 146 9.41 -24.57 4.95
N TYR A 147 9.67 -23.99 3.79
CA TYR A 147 9.39 -24.62 2.52
C TYR A 147 10.41 -25.72 2.25
N ASP A 148 9.97 -26.84 1.67
CA ASP A 148 10.88 -27.87 1.18
C ASP A 148 11.23 -27.67 -0.31
N ASP A 149 12.16 -28.49 -0.79
CA ASP A 149 12.66 -28.49 -2.16
C ASP A 149 12.07 -29.63 -3.02
N ASP A 150 11.06 -30.33 -2.50
CA ASP A 150 10.56 -31.61 -3.04
C ASP A 150 9.43 -31.42 -4.06
N GLY A 151 8.77 -30.25 -4.08
CA GLY A 151 7.60 -30.00 -4.92
C GLY A 151 7.85 -29.84 -6.42
N GLY A 152 9.13 -29.82 -6.85
CA GLY A 152 9.53 -29.80 -8.26
C GLY A 152 9.03 -28.57 -9.03
N ALA A 153 8.94 -28.70 -10.36
CA ALA A 153 8.44 -27.62 -11.21
C ALA A 153 6.90 -27.60 -11.24
N ARG A 154 6.29 -26.43 -11.02
CA ARG A 154 4.84 -26.25 -11.01
C ARG A 154 4.42 -25.12 -11.95
N THR A 155 3.26 -25.25 -12.57
CA THR A 155 2.64 -24.19 -13.39
C THR A 155 1.28 -23.85 -12.78
N ARG A 156 1.12 -22.62 -12.32
CA ARG A 156 -0.13 -22.09 -11.81
C ARG A 156 -0.84 -21.27 -12.89
N TRP A 157 -2.15 -21.42 -13.03
CA TRP A 157 -2.98 -20.60 -13.91
C TRP A 157 -4.21 -20.09 -13.16
N LEU A 158 -4.54 -18.83 -13.43
CA LEU A 158 -5.68 -18.10 -12.88
C LEU A 158 -6.38 -17.39 -14.03
N HIS A 159 -7.71 -17.36 -14.03
CA HIS A 159 -8.47 -16.52 -14.96
C HIS A 159 -9.35 -15.53 -14.23
N GLU A 160 -9.48 -14.34 -14.80
CA GLU A 160 -10.35 -13.29 -14.29
C GLU A 160 -11.47 -13.00 -15.29
N ILE A 161 -12.70 -12.88 -14.80
CA ILE A 161 -13.82 -12.26 -15.50
C ILE A 161 -14.37 -11.15 -14.59
N GLY A 162 -14.56 -9.96 -15.16
CA GLY A 162 -15.03 -8.82 -14.39
C GLY A 162 -15.93 -7.88 -15.18
N LEU A 163 -16.65 -7.03 -14.45
CA LEU A 163 -17.54 -6.01 -14.99
C LEU A 163 -17.49 -4.75 -14.13
N GLU A 164 -17.19 -3.61 -14.75
CA GLU A 164 -17.33 -2.30 -14.10
C GLU A 164 -18.53 -1.57 -14.67
N LEU A 165 -19.36 -1.04 -13.77
CA LEU A 165 -20.47 -0.16 -14.07
C LEU A 165 -20.23 1.17 -13.36
N SER A 166 -20.38 2.28 -14.06
CA SER A 166 -20.37 3.60 -13.41
C SER A 166 -21.28 4.60 -14.10
N PHE A 167 -21.93 5.44 -13.31
CA PHE A 167 -22.75 6.56 -13.78
C PHE A 167 -22.22 7.85 -13.16
N LYS A 168 -22.42 8.99 -13.83
CA LYS A 168 -22.03 10.30 -13.32
C LYS A 168 -23.24 11.23 -13.25
N ALA A 169 -23.65 11.59 -12.04
CA ALA A 169 -24.63 12.64 -11.77
C ALA A 169 -23.92 13.95 -11.42
N THR A 170 -24.47 15.07 -11.88
CA THR A 170 -23.95 16.40 -11.53
C THR A 170 -25.08 17.35 -11.19
N ALA A 171 -24.89 18.14 -10.14
CA ALA A 171 -25.75 19.26 -9.78
C ALA A 171 -24.91 20.53 -9.58
N THR A 172 -25.48 21.69 -9.86
CA THR A 172 -24.79 22.99 -9.74
C THR A 172 -25.74 24.02 -9.14
N TRP A 173 -25.24 24.74 -8.13
CA TRP A 173 -25.95 25.79 -7.43
C TRP A 173 -25.09 27.05 -7.47
N SER A 174 -25.46 28.03 -8.30
CA SER A 174 -24.66 29.25 -8.51
C SER A 174 -24.68 30.20 -7.31
N ASP A 175 -25.75 30.14 -6.52
CA ASP A 175 -26.10 31.18 -5.54
C ASP A 175 -25.75 30.79 -4.10
N VAL A 176 -25.19 29.59 -3.89
CA VAL A 176 -24.74 29.16 -2.56
C VAL A 176 -23.44 29.87 -2.22
N GLN A 177 -23.42 30.58 -1.09
CA GLN A 177 -22.24 31.24 -0.58
C GLN A 177 -22.03 30.85 0.88
N TYR A 178 -20.78 30.53 1.24
CA TYR A 178 -20.42 30.20 2.62
C TYR A 178 -18.97 30.59 2.88
N GLU A 179 -18.81 31.71 3.61
CA GLU A 179 -17.53 32.36 3.85
C GLU A 179 -16.50 31.48 4.59
N PRO A 180 -16.85 30.69 5.63
CA PRO A 180 -15.85 29.90 6.37
C PRO A 180 -15.13 28.82 5.55
N LEU A 181 -15.72 28.39 4.44
CA LEU A 181 -15.09 27.49 3.46
C LEU A 181 -14.86 28.19 2.12
N GLU A 182 -14.86 29.53 2.08
CA GLU A 182 -14.67 30.35 0.87
C GLU A 182 -15.47 29.79 -0.33
N ILE A 183 -16.74 29.47 -0.09
CA ILE A 183 -17.64 28.92 -1.11
C ILE A 183 -18.30 30.07 -1.87
N ASP A 184 -18.08 30.12 -3.18
CA ASP A 184 -18.82 30.92 -4.15
C ASP A 184 -19.40 30.00 -5.25
N GLY A 185 -20.65 29.61 -5.05
CA GLY A 185 -21.31 28.57 -5.84
C GLY A 185 -20.78 27.17 -5.54
N LEU A 186 -21.59 26.17 -5.84
CA LEU A 186 -21.27 24.77 -5.63
C LEU A 186 -21.56 23.93 -6.87
N ARG A 187 -20.67 22.98 -7.17
CA ARG A 187 -20.90 21.91 -8.12
C ARG A 187 -20.62 20.58 -7.44
N HIS A 188 -21.65 19.74 -7.33
CA HIS A 188 -21.51 18.37 -6.85
C HIS A 188 -21.45 17.41 -8.03
N VAL A 189 -20.51 16.48 -7.96
CA VAL A 189 -20.38 15.35 -8.87
C VAL A 189 -20.47 14.08 -8.04
N ALA A 190 -21.52 13.29 -8.28
CA ALA A 190 -21.72 11.98 -7.68
C ALA A 190 -21.46 10.90 -8.72
N MET A 191 -20.59 9.95 -8.42
CA MET A 191 -20.26 8.82 -9.27
C MET A 191 -20.50 7.50 -8.53
N PRO A 192 -21.73 6.97 -8.53
CA PRO A 192 -21.96 5.59 -8.12
C PRO A 192 -21.27 4.62 -9.08
N TYR A 193 -20.67 3.57 -8.54
CA TYR A 193 -20.04 2.51 -9.29
C TYR A 193 -20.30 1.12 -8.68
N VAL A 194 -20.24 0.11 -9.54
CA VAL A 194 -20.25 -1.30 -9.16
C VAL A 194 -19.09 -1.97 -9.87
N ASN A 195 -18.28 -2.74 -9.15
CA ASN A 195 -17.21 -3.54 -9.72
C ASN A 195 -17.37 -5.00 -9.29
N ILE A 196 -17.58 -5.88 -10.27
CA ILE A 196 -17.72 -7.32 -10.09
C ILE A 196 -16.42 -7.97 -10.54
N THR A 197 -15.79 -8.76 -9.68
CA THR A 197 -14.61 -9.58 -10.01
C THR A 197 -14.84 -11.02 -9.61
N HIS A 198 -14.56 -11.91 -10.56
CA HIS A 198 -14.40 -13.32 -10.35
C HIS A 198 -12.99 -13.72 -10.80
N ILE A 199 -12.18 -14.22 -9.88
CA ILE A 199 -10.91 -14.91 -10.14
C ILE A 199 -11.12 -16.37 -9.75
N SER A 200 -10.74 -17.27 -10.65
CA SER A 200 -10.87 -18.72 -10.45
C SER A 200 -9.96 -19.25 -9.36
N ASP A 201 -10.29 -20.43 -8.84
CA ASP A 201 -9.37 -21.21 -8.01
C ASP A 201 -8.09 -21.51 -8.79
N PRO A 202 -6.90 -21.26 -8.20
CA PRO A 202 -5.66 -21.68 -8.80
C PRO A 202 -5.59 -23.22 -8.80
N ASN A 203 -4.91 -23.78 -9.79
CA ASN A 203 -4.63 -25.23 -9.82
C ASN A 203 -3.44 -25.64 -8.94
N VAL A 204 -2.75 -24.68 -8.32
CA VAL A 204 -1.64 -24.90 -7.40
C VAL A 204 -1.85 -23.94 -6.23
N ASP A 205 -1.97 -24.49 -5.03
CA ASP A 205 -2.20 -23.73 -3.81
C ASP A 205 -0.98 -22.87 -3.47
N LYS A 206 -1.22 -21.65 -2.97
CA LYS A 206 -0.18 -20.66 -2.63
C LYS A 206 0.72 -21.17 -1.50
N GLU A 207 0.20 -22.03 -0.63
CA GLU A 207 0.92 -22.63 0.50
C GLU A 207 2.06 -23.54 0.03
N ASN A 208 1.98 -24.06 -1.19
CA ASN A 208 3.02 -24.90 -1.78
C ASN A 208 3.98 -24.13 -2.70
N LEU A 209 3.83 -22.82 -2.79
CA LEU A 209 4.69 -21.95 -3.60
C LEU A 209 5.61 -21.15 -2.68
N TYR A 210 6.89 -21.08 -3.08
CA TYR A 210 7.84 -20.17 -2.46
C TYR A 210 7.36 -18.72 -2.60
N TYR A 211 7.58 -17.92 -1.57
CA TYR A 211 7.19 -16.51 -1.57
C TYR A 211 8.35 -15.58 -1.93
N PHE A 212 8.17 -14.81 -2.99
CA PHE A 212 9.08 -13.73 -3.37
C PHE A 212 8.36 -12.40 -3.51
N ASP A 213 7.10 -12.43 -3.92
CA ASP A 213 6.23 -11.27 -3.98
C ASP A 213 4.75 -11.67 -4.07
N THR A 214 3.92 -10.67 -4.34
CA THR A 214 2.47 -10.78 -4.38
C THR A 214 1.95 -11.71 -5.47
N ILE A 215 2.75 -11.99 -6.52
CA ILE A 215 2.36 -12.96 -7.55
C ILE A 215 2.20 -14.32 -6.87
N ASP A 216 3.08 -14.72 -5.97
CA ASP A 216 3.09 -16.07 -5.39
C ASP A 216 1.89 -16.32 -4.45
N ARG A 217 1.26 -15.26 -3.93
CA ARG A 217 0.11 -15.30 -3.02
C ARG A 217 -1.26 -15.09 -3.67
N LEU A 218 -1.33 -15.04 -5.01
CA LEU A 218 -2.61 -14.91 -5.70
C LEU A 218 -3.51 -16.11 -5.44
N ASP A 219 -4.76 -15.83 -5.10
CA ASP A 219 -5.80 -16.79 -4.76
C ASP A 219 -7.09 -16.49 -5.54
N HIS A 220 -8.09 -17.35 -5.36
CA HIS A 220 -9.44 -17.13 -5.86
C HIS A 220 -10.03 -15.83 -5.28
N LEU A 221 -10.98 -15.23 -6.00
CA LEU A 221 -11.69 -14.06 -5.51
C LEU A 221 -13.08 -13.98 -6.11
N ASN A 222 -14.08 -13.79 -5.26
CA ASN A 222 -15.45 -13.53 -5.67
C ASN A 222 -15.97 -12.29 -4.93
N VAL A 223 -15.90 -11.13 -5.57
CA VAL A 223 -16.28 -9.87 -4.93
C VAL A 223 -17.16 -9.00 -5.81
N VAL A 224 -18.20 -8.45 -5.19
CA VAL A 224 -19.02 -7.37 -5.76
C VAL A 224 -18.82 -6.15 -4.87
N ARG A 225 -18.14 -5.14 -5.41
CA ARG A 225 -17.98 -3.85 -4.75
C ARG A 225 -19.05 -2.88 -5.23
N PHE A 226 -19.76 -2.28 -4.28
CA PHE A 226 -20.58 -1.09 -4.51
C PHE A 226 -19.82 0.12 -4.00
N GLY A 227 -19.85 1.23 -4.73
CA GLY A 227 -19.26 2.46 -4.23
C GLY A 227 -19.91 3.73 -4.74
N LEU A 228 -19.63 4.82 -4.05
CA LEU A 228 -20.12 6.16 -4.34
C LEU A 228 -18.98 7.15 -4.13
N ARG A 229 -18.48 7.70 -5.22
CA ARG A 229 -17.55 8.84 -5.17
C ARG A 229 -18.33 10.15 -5.20
N ASN A 230 -18.00 11.04 -4.28
CA ASN A 230 -18.52 12.40 -4.24
C ASN A 230 -17.36 13.38 -4.41
N ASP A 231 -17.50 14.35 -5.31
CA ASP A 231 -16.64 15.52 -5.37
C ASP A 231 -17.51 16.78 -5.31
N LEU A 232 -17.17 17.69 -4.40
CA LEU A 232 -17.80 19.00 -4.31
C LEU A 232 -16.79 20.08 -4.66
N PHE A 233 -17.15 20.93 -5.61
CA PHE A 233 -16.32 22.01 -6.10
C PHE A 233 -16.97 23.38 -5.87
N THR A 234 -16.15 24.41 -5.73
CA THR A 234 -16.54 25.82 -5.67
C THR A 234 -15.69 26.67 -6.62
N ARG A 235 -16.10 27.92 -6.88
CA ARG A 235 -15.27 28.88 -7.62
C ARG A 235 -14.34 29.63 -6.65
N ARG A 236 -13.06 29.73 -6.96
CA ARG A 236 -12.10 30.66 -6.32
C ARG A 236 -11.05 31.09 -7.35
N ASP A 237 -10.55 32.32 -7.27
CA ASP A 237 -9.46 32.84 -8.11
C ASP A 237 -9.57 32.51 -9.61
N ALA A 238 -10.76 32.75 -10.17
CA ALA A 238 -11.15 32.43 -11.57
C ALA A 238 -11.09 30.93 -11.95
N GLY A 239 -10.83 30.03 -11.01
CA GLY A 239 -10.76 28.59 -11.16
C GLY A 239 -11.84 27.81 -10.40
N THR A 240 -11.82 26.49 -10.58
CA THR A 240 -12.67 25.54 -9.85
C THR A 240 -11.82 24.79 -8.83
N HIS A 241 -12.19 24.88 -7.55
CA HIS A 241 -11.47 24.28 -6.44
C HIS A 241 -12.31 23.19 -5.79
N ARG A 242 -11.70 22.04 -5.48
CA ARG A 242 -12.40 20.94 -4.79
C ARG A 242 -12.37 21.20 -3.28
N VAL A 243 -13.54 21.37 -2.68
CA VAL A 243 -13.69 21.64 -1.24
C VAL A 243 -13.96 20.38 -0.43
N PHE A 244 -14.55 19.35 -1.06
CA PHE A 244 -14.80 18.07 -0.42
C PHE A 244 -14.66 16.96 -1.44
N TYR A 245 -14.09 15.84 -1.01
CA TYR A 245 -14.17 14.57 -1.72
C TYR A 245 -14.46 13.44 -0.74
N SER A 246 -15.21 12.45 -1.19
CA SER A 246 -15.31 11.15 -0.52
C SER A 246 -15.44 10.01 -1.52
N ASP A 247 -15.01 8.82 -1.12
CA ASP A 247 -15.20 7.56 -1.83
C ASP A 247 -15.62 6.52 -0.80
N THR A 248 -16.93 6.27 -0.74
CA THR A 248 -17.52 5.24 0.12
C THR A 248 -17.64 3.97 -0.69
N PHE A 249 -17.22 2.83 -0.15
CA PHE A 249 -17.41 1.54 -0.78
C PHE A 249 -17.81 0.44 0.23
N PHE A 250 -18.47 -0.58 -0.29
CA PHE A 250 -18.88 -1.76 0.45
C PHE A 250 -18.63 -3.01 -0.40
N ASP A 251 -17.95 -3.99 0.20
CA ASP A 251 -17.65 -5.27 -0.45
C ASP A 251 -18.63 -6.37 -0.02
N LEU A 252 -19.17 -7.07 -1.01
CA LEU A 252 -19.95 -8.28 -0.82
C LEU A 252 -19.17 -9.46 -1.41
N TYR A 253 -19.03 -10.53 -0.63
CA TYR A 253 -18.37 -11.77 -1.01
C TYR A 253 -19.42 -12.89 -1.15
N PRO A 254 -19.90 -13.21 -2.38
CA PRO A 254 -20.96 -14.20 -2.57
C PRO A 254 -20.53 -15.62 -2.16
N SER A 255 -19.26 -15.93 -2.35
CA SER A 255 -18.60 -17.16 -1.89
C SER A 255 -17.51 -16.74 -0.91
N PRO A 256 -17.82 -16.63 0.40
CA PRO A 256 -16.81 -16.28 1.40
C PRO A 256 -15.79 -17.41 1.56
N GLU A 257 -14.55 -17.04 1.88
CA GLU A 257 -13.50 -17.94 2.33
C GLU A 257 -13.74 -18.34 3.80
N ASP A 258 -13.72 -19.63 4.16
CA ASP A 258 -13.83 -20.13 5.54
C ASP A 258 -14.84 -19.39 6.47
N ASP A 259 -14.48 -19.14 7.73
CA ASP A 259 -15.31 -18.53 8.79
C ASP A 259 -15.68 -17.04 8.52
N ASP A 260 -15.46 -16.52 7.30
CA ASP A 260 -15.82 -15.15 6.94
C ASP A 260 -17.32 -14.95 6.67
N HIS A 261 -17.81 -13.80 7.11
CA HIS A 261 -19.14 -13.34 6.75
C HIS A 261 -19.20 -12.93 5.27
N ARG A 262 -20.35 -13.18 4.64
CA ARG A 262 -20.66 -12.75 3.25
C ARG A 262 -20.57 -11.24 3.07
N SER A 263 -20.94 -10.48 4.09
CA SER A 263 -20.72 -9.04 4.15
C SER A 263 -19.26 -8.78 4.51
N GLY A 264 -18.54 -8.07 3.65
CA GLY A 264 -17.19 -7.63 3.92
C GLY A 264 -17.15 -6.28 4.60
N ASP A 265 -16.14 -5.49 4.22
CA ASP A 265 -15.88 -4.21 4.84
C ASP A 265 -16.62 -3.05 4.16
N LEU A 266 -17.04 -2.08 4.96
CA LEU A 266 -17.40 -0.74 4.53
C LEU A 266 -16.19 0.16 4.71
N GLY A 267 -15.67 0.66 3.60
CA GLY A 267 -14.58 1.63 3.57
C GLY A 267 -15.09 3.01 3.20
N GLU A 268 -14.57 4.02 3.88
CA GLU A 268 -14.85 5.42 3.57
C GLU A 268 -13.54 6.20 3.62
N ILE A 269 -13.27 6.98 2.57
CA ILE A 269 -12.09 7.85 2.52
C ILE A 269 -12.46 9.17 1.90
N GLY A 270 -12.11 10.25 2.58
CA GLY A 270 -12.44 11.58 2.12
C GLY A 270 -11.58 12.66 2.72
N GLY A 271 -11.93 13.89 2.40
CA GLY A 271 -11.27 15.07 2.92
C GLY A 271 -12.03 16.33 2.59
N VAL A 272 -11.72 17.38 3.36
CA VAL A 272 -12.26 18.72 3.21
C VAL A 272 -11.08 19.69 3.08
N THR A 273 -11.06 20.49 2.03
CA THR A 273 -10.12 21.60 1.88
C THR A 273 -10.84 22.88 2.24
N VAL A 274 -10.54 23.42 3.42
CA VAL A 274 -11.14 24.68 3.90
C VAL A 274 -10.55 25.83 3.07
N ASN A 275 -9.22 25.95 3.07
CA ASN A 275 -8.45 26.93 2.30
C ASN A 275 -7.01 26.42 2.08
N ASP A 276 -6.15 27.28 1.54
CA ASP A 276 -4.74 26.95 1.25
C ASP A 276 -3.90 26.63 2.50
N GLU A 277 -4.44 26.92 3.69
CA GLU A 277 -3.77 26.71 4.98
C GLU A 277 -4.44 25.62 5.83
N LEU A 278 -5.59 25.09 5.43
CA LEU A 278 -6.27 24.07 6.23
C LEU A 278 -6.95 23.04 5.35
N SER A 279 -6.49 21.80 5.49
CA SER A 279 -7.18 20.64 4.94
C SER A 279 -7.31 19.55 5.99
N LEU A 280 -8.43 18.84 5.92
CA LEU A 280 -8.77 17.71 6.77
C LEU A 280 -8.88 16.47 5.89
N TRP A 281 -8.46 15.33 6.40
CA TRP A 281 -8.60 14.05 5.72
C TRP A 281 -9.06 13.00 6.72
N TYR A 282 -9.76 11.99 6.21
CA TYR A 282 -10.22 10.87 7.01
C TYR A 282 -10.27 9.58 6.20
N LYS A 283 -10.06 8.47 6.90
CA LYS A 283 -10.23 7.10 6.43
C LYS A 283 -10.92 6.30 7.52
N VAL A 284 -11.91 5.52 7.16
CA VAL A 284 -12.65 4.64 8.07
C VAL A 284 -12.81 3.28 7.41
N LEU A 285 -12.64 2.21 8.19
CA LEU A 285 -12.91 0.84 7.77
C LEU A 285 -13.70 0.13 8.87
N VAL A 286 -14.85 -0.44 8.51
CA VAL A 286 -15.75 -1.15 9.43
C VAL A 286 -16.08 -2.51 8.84
N ASP A 287 -15.93 -3.58 9.63
CA ASP A 287 -16.49 -4.89 9.27
C ASP A 287 -17.99 -4.83 9.48
N VAL A 288 -18.76 -4.91 8.40
CA VAL A 288 -20.22 -4.81 8.48
C VAL A 288 -20.84 -6.10 9.01
N GLY A 289 -20.15 -7.24 8.87
CA GLY A 289 -20.63 -8.53 9.38
C GLY A 289 -20.61 -8.59 10.90
N ARG A 290 -19.57 -8.04 11.53
CA ARG A 290 -19.38 -8.03 12.99
C ARG A 290 -19.74 -6.69 13.65
N TRP A 291 -19.92 -5.63 12.87
CA TRP A 291 -20.06 -4.25 13.34
C TRP A 291 -18.88 -3.80 14.22
N ASN A 292 -17.66 -4.25 13.90
CA ASN A 292 -16.44 -3.77 14.53
C ASN A 292 -15.76 -2.70 13.66
N THR A 293 -15.14 -1.73 14.30
CA THR A 293 -14.37 -0.70 13.60
C THR A 293 -12.94 -1.18 13.49
N LYS A 294 -12.47 -1.45 12.27
CA LYS A 294 -11.09 -1.89 12.02
C LYS A 294 -10.13 -0.73 12.00
N VAL A 295 -10.54 0.41 11.42
CA VAL A 295 -9.66 1.56 11.21
C VAL A 295 -10.44 2.86 11.37
N VAL A 296 -9.88 3.80 12.11
CA VAL A 296 -10.21 5.22 12.06
C VAL A 296 -8.91 5.99 11.94
N ASN A 297 -8.72 6.67 10.82
CA ASN A 297 -7.53 7.48 10.61
C ASN A 297 -7.97 8.87 10.16
N VAL A 298 -7.81 9.87 11.01
CA VAL A 298 -8.24 11.25 10.74
C VAL A 298 -7.09 12.19 10.96
N GLY A 299 -6.99 13.23 10.14
CA GLY A 299 -5.94 14.22 10.32
C GLY A 299 -6.24 15.57 9.71
N ALA A 300 -5.39 16.52 10.06
CA ALA A 300 -5.41 17.89 9.63
C ALA A 300 -4.02 18.31 9.18
N GLN A 301 -3.94 18.97 8.03
CA GLN A 301 -2.78 19.72 7.57
C GLN A 301 -3.07 21.20 7.73
N ILE A 302 -2.19 21.90 8.45
CA ILE A 302 -2.32 23.31 8.83
C ILE A 302 -1.12 24.10 8.29
N GLY A 303 -1.39 25.28 7.73
CA GLY A 303 -0.45 26.23 7.18
C GLY A 303 0.26 25.77 5.90
N ALA A 304 1.39 26.41 5.57
CA ALA A 304 2.08 26.25 4.29
C ALA A 304 3.62 26.15 4.47
N PRO A 305 4.37 25.58 3.50
CA PRO A 305 5.80 25.24 3.68
C PRO A 305 6.74 26.43 3.97
N ASP A 306 6.34 27.64 3.58
CA ASP A 306 7.07 28.90 3.77
C ASP A 306 6.74 29.61 5.09
N ARG A 307 5.79 29.06 5.86
CA ARG A 307 5.35 29.51 7.19
C ARG A 307 5.18 28.28 8.10
N LEU A 308 4.44 28.42 9.21
CA LEU A 308 4.07 27.26 10.01
C LEU A 308 3.42 26.20 9.12
N ASN A 309 3.93 24.97 9.16
CA ASN A 309 3.34 23.80 8.53
C ASN A 309 3.21 22.71 9.58
N ALA A 310 1.97 22.38 9.97
CA ALA A 310 1.71 21.38 10.99
C ALA A 310 0.79 20.27 10.46
N ASN A 311 1.07 19.04 10.87
CA ASN A 311 0.25 17.87 10.63
C ASN A 311 -0.19 17.31 11.97
N ILE A 312 -1.47 17.02 12.10
CA ILE A 312 -2.05 16.36 13.26
C ILE A 312 -2.79 15.14 12.72
N SER A 313 -2.50 13.95 13.21
CA SER A 313 -3.23 12.75 12.84
C SER A 313 -3.52 11.87 14.03
N TYR A 314 -4.73 11.33 14.08
CA TYR A 314 -5.16 10.28 14.99
C TYR A 314 -5.36 9.01 14.19
N LEU A 315 -4.72 7.92 14.62
CA LEU A 315 -4.92 6.59 14.07
C LEU A 315 -5.38 5.66 15.18
N TYR A 316 -6.56 5.09 15.00
CA TYR A 316 -6.98 3.85 15.65
C TYR A 316 -7.02 2.75 14.59
N ARG A 317 -6.43 1.62 14.92
CA ARG A 317 -6.46 0.38 14.15
C ARG A 317 -6.61 -0.77 15.12
N ASP A 318 -7.63 -1.59 14.91
CA ASP A 318 -7.85 -2.81 15.69
C ASP A 318 -6.97 -3.96 15.18
N GLU A 319 -6.94 -5.08 15.90
CA GLU A 319 -6.36 -6.32 15.39
C GLU A 319 -7.29 -6.94 14.34
N PHE A 320 -6.81 -7.11 13.10
CA PHE A 320 -7.58 -7.79 12.06
C PHE A 320 -6.66 -8.31 10.94
N VAL A 321 -7.15 -9.29 10.18
CA VAL A 321 -6.52 -9.73 8.92
C VAL A 321 -7.24 -9.04 7.76
N SER A 322 -6.50 -8.38 6.88
CA SER A 322 -7.09 -7.79 5.67
C SER A 322 -7.56 -8.86 4.69
N ARG A 323 -8.62 -8.56 3.93
CA ARG A 323 -9.12 -9.48 2.90
C ARG A 323 -8.32 -9.35 1.61
N PHE A 324 -8.16 -10.48 0.91
CA PHE A 324 -7.63 -10.49 -0.44
C PHE A 324 -8.50 -9.64 -1.36
N ASN A 325 -7.93 -8.61 -1.99
CA ASN A 325 -8.67 -7.69 -2.84
C ASN A 325 -7.86 -7.29 -4.06
N TYR A 326 -7.72 -8.25 -4.98
CA TYR A 326 -6.89 -8.15 -6.16
C TYR A 326 -7.73 -8.21 -7.45
N SER A 327 -7.31 -7.48 -8.48
CA SER A 327 -7.74 -7.70 -9.86
C SER A 327 -6.55 -7.46 -10.79
N MET A 328 -6.47 -8.27 -11.84
CA MET A 328 -5.47 -8.18 -12.90
C MET A 328 -5.64 -6.93 -13.77
N ALA A 329 -6.80 -6.26 -13.74
CA ALA A 329 -7.05 -5.09 -14.58
C ALA A 329 -7.87 -3.95 -13.96
N ALA A 330 -8.57 -4.17 -12.84
CA ALA A 330 -9.25 -3.11 -12.11
C ALA A 330 -8.42 -2.62 -10.93
N ASP A 331 -8.53 -1.32 -10.66
CA ASP A 331 -8.01 -0.72 -9.46
C ASP A 331 -9.13 -0.59 -8.42
N TYR A 332 -8.88 -1.11 -7.24
CA TYR A 332 -9.80 -1.06 -6.12
C TYR A 332 -9.34 0.00 -5.13
N ARG A 333 -10.26 0.91 -4.75
CA ARG A 333 -9.99 1.84 -3.66
C ARG A 333 -9.70 1.07 -2.37
N ARG A 334 -8.55 1.29 -1.75
CA ARG A 334 -8.18 0.64 -0.48
C ARG A 334 -7.92 1.70 0.59
N ILE A 335 -8.18 1.34 1.85
CA ILE A 335 -7.88 2.20 3.00
C ILE A 335 -6.38 2.18 3.32
N PHE A 336 -5.77 0.99 3.24
CA PHE A 336 -4.32 0.77 3.29
C PHE A 336 -3.79 0.35 1.92
N SER A 337 -2.64 0.91 1.54
CA SER A 337 -2.05 0.77 0.20
C SER A 337 -1.18 -0.47 0.03
N THR A 338 -0.93 -1.24 1.09
CA THR A 338 0.09 -2.29 1.12
C THR A 338 -0.40 -3.67 0.71
N ASP A 339 -1.71 -3.93 0.76
CA ASP A 339 -2.17 -5.32 0.80
C ASP A 339 -2.69 -5.76 -0.57
N LEU A 340 -1.86 -6.51 -1.28
CA LEU A 340 -2.26 -7.35 -2.42
C LEU A 340 -2.50 -8.81 -2.01
N PHE A 341 -2.26 -9.13 -0.73
CA PHE A 341 -2.56 -10.40 -0.07
C PHE A 341 -3.01 -10.13 1.38
N PRO A 342 -3.67 -11.09 2.06
CA PRO A 342 -4.08 -10.92 3.45
C PRO A 342 -2.90 -10.62 4.38
N VAL A 343 -2.95 -9.51 5.09
CA VAL A 343 -1.94 -9.12 6.08
C VAL A 343 -2.61 -9.00 7.44
N GLY A 344 -1.98 -9.58 8.47
CA GLY A 344 -2.38 -9.39 9.86
C GLY A 344 -1.92 -8.03 10.37
N TYR A 345 -2.84 -7.25 10.92
CA TYR A 345 -2.56 -5.98 11.57
C TYR A 345 -2.64 -6.14 13.08
N GLU A 346 -1.65 -5.60 13.79
CA GLU A 346 -1.70 -5.41 15.23
C GLU A 346 -2.44 -4.10 15.59
N ILE A 347 -2.97 -4.08 16.82
CA ILE A 347 -3.59 -2.90 17.42
C ILE A 347 -2.62 -1.73 17.34
N ASN A 348 -3.13 -0.56 16.94
CA ASN A 348 -2.37 0.68 16.97
C ASN A 348 -3.32 1.84 17.27
N HIS A 349 -3.04 2.55 18.35
CA HIS A 349 -3.86 3.66 18.80
C HIS A 349 -2.96 4.84 19.16
N ASN A 350 -2.79 5.78 18.23
CA ASN A 350 -1.85 6.88 18.40
C ASN A 350 -2.39 8.24 17.96
N ILE A 351 -1.70 9.27 18.45
CA ILE A 351 -1.72 10.63 17.89
C ILE A 351 -0.31 10.97 17.43
N ASN A 352 -0.16 11.38 16.17
CA ASN A 352 1.05 12.00 15.65
C ASN A 352 0.81 13.50 15.47
N LEU A 353 1.74 14.31 16.01
CA LEU A 353 1.77 15.75 15.82
C LEU A 353 3.13 16.10 15.23
N ARG A 354 3.15 16.73 14.05
CA ARG A 354 4.36 17.25 13.44
C ARG A 354 4.18 18.74 13.18
N ALA A 355 5.15 19.56 13.56
CA ALA A 355 5.15 20.99 13.25
C ALA A 355 6.50 21.39 12.67
N ASN A 356 6.49 22.16 11.59
CA ASN A 356 7.65 22.75 10.96
C ASN A 356 7.47 24.27 10.96
N VAL A 357 8.46 24.98 11.49
CA VAL A 357 8.45 26.43 11.63
C VAL A 357 9.71 26.99 10.96
N PRO A 358 9.60 27.65 9.80
CA PRO A 358 10.71 28.42 9.25
C PRO A 358 10.95 29.63 10.17
N LEU A 359 12.16 29.72 10.71
CA LEU A 359 12.57 30.82 11.60
C LEU A 359 13.15 31.99 10.78
N ASP A 360 13.79 31.67 9.66
CA ASP A 360 14.27 32.62 8.66
C ASP A 360 14.40 31.92 7.29
N SER A 361 14.96 32.60 6.28
CA SER A 361 15.14 32.07 4.92
C SER A 361 15.98 30.78 4.80
N ARG A 362 16.71 30.40 5.85
CA ARG A 362 17.66 29.28 5.88
C ARG A 362 17.49 28.40 7.11
N THR A 363 16.91 28.91 8.19
CA THR A 363 16.78 28.19 9.47
C THR A 363 15.36 27.67 9.64
N ARG A 364 15.21 26.39 9.97
CA ARG A 364 13.93 25.74 10.25
C ARG A 364 14.00 25.01 11.59
N PHE A 365 12.94 25.13 12.36
CA PHE A 365 12.69 24.29 13.53
C PHE A 365 11.60 23.27 13.19
N SER A 366 11.78 22.02 13.59
CA SER A 366 10.72 21.02 13.53
C SER A 366 10.56 20.33 14.87
N ALA A 367 9.32 20.02 15.21
CA ALA A 367 8.96 19.22 16.36
C ALA A 367 8.03 18.09 15.91
N GLU A 368 8.25 16.90 16.44
CA GLU A 368 7.38 15.75 16.24
C GLU A 368 7.07 15.08 17.57
N TYR A 369 5.81 14.69 17.76
CA TYR A 369 5.32 13.94 18.90
C TYR A 369 4.53 12.74 18.41
N TYR A 370 4.85 11.56 18.94
CA TYR A 370 4.08 10.34 18.77
C TYR A 370 3.61 9.90 20.15
N ILE A 371 2.29 9.96 20.35
CA ILE A 371 1.62 9.63 21.60
C ILE A 371 0.92 8.30 21.41
N ASP A 372 1.28 7.31 22.23
CA ASP A 372 0.55 6.05 22.31
C ASP A 372 -0.60 6.22 23.31
N LEU A 373 -1.82 6.01 22.82
CA LEU A 373 -3.04 6.24 23.61
C LEU A 373 -3.44 5.03 24.45
N ASP A 374 -2.94 3.83 24.14
CA ASP A 374 -3.23 2.63 24.92
C ASP A 374 -2.39 2.60 26.20
N GLU A 375 -1.12 3.01 26.11
CA GLU A 375 -0.25 3.18 27.28
C GLU A 375 -0.48 4.52 28.01
N GLY A 376 -1.09 5.50 27.34
CA GLY A 376 -1.32 6.85 27.86
C GLY A 376 -0.04 7.68 28.00
N ASN A 377 1.04 7.29 27.31
CA ASN A 377 2.37 7.88 27.43
C ASN A 377 2.85 8.51 26.11
N LEU A 378 3.67 9.55 26.22
CA LEU A 378 4.41 10.09 25.09
C LEU A 378 5.57 9.15 24.75
N LEU A 379 5.38 8.32 23.72
CA LEU A 379 6.34 7.29 23.33
C LEU A 379 7.60 7.90 22.70
N ARG A 380 7.41 8.84 21.76
CA ARG A 380 8.50 9.53 21.08
C ARG A 380 8.26 11.02 20.94
N HIS A 381 9.30 11.81 21.16
CA HIS A 381 9.31 13.21 20.79
C HIS A 381 10.67 13.66 20.23
N GLU A 382 10.62 14.37 19.11
CA GLU A 382 11.79 14.84 18.37
C GLU A 382 11.75 16.36 18.23
N TYR A 383 12.90 17.00 18.40
CA TYR A 383 13.12 18.42 18.13
C TYR A 383 14.32 18.57 17.24
N GLU A 384 14.19 19.26 16.11
CA GLU A 384 15.31 19.51 15.22
C GLU A 384 15.40 21.00 14.87
N LEU A 385 16.59 21.57 15.02
CA LEU A 385 16.93 22.88 14.48
C LEU A 385 17.90 22.68 13.32
N SER A 386 17.43 22.96 12.12
CA SER A 386 18.22 22.84 10.88
C SER A 386 18.52 24.21 10.27
N ARG A 387 19.69 24.33 9.63
CA ARG A 387 20.13 25.53 8.93
C ARG A 387 20.76 25.17 7.58
N ASP A 388 20.24 25.77 6.53
CA ASP A 388 20.78 25.67 5.17
C ASP A 388 22.06 26.52 5.04
N MET A 389 23.17 25.84 4.75
CA MET A 389 24.49 26.39 4.50
C MET A 389 24.83 26.37 3.00
N HIS A 390 23.81 26.43 2.13
CA HIS A 390 23.83 26.45 0.67
C HIS A 390 24.10 25.09 0.01
N CYS A 391 25.28 24.50 0.23
CA CYS A 391 25.59 23.17 -0.34
C CYS A 391 25.25 22.03 0.63
N TRP A 392 25.06 22.35 1.91
CA TRP A 392 24.90 21.41 3.01
C TRP A 392 23.87 21.99 3.98
N THR A 393 23.07 21.14 4.63
CA THR A 393 22.21 21.53 5.74
C THR A 393 22.78 20.93 7.02
N THR A 394 23.01 21.76 8.03
CA THR A 394 23.42 21.31 9.37
C THR A 394 22.19 21.23 10.25
N ALA A 395 22.01 20.17 11.03
CA ALA A 395 20.93 20.08 11.99
C ALA A 395 21.39 19.56 13.35
N LEU A 396 20.84 20.16 14.41
CA LEU A 396 20.91 19.63 15.76
C LEU A 396 19.55 19.00 16.07
N ARG A 397 19.53 17.70 16.35
CA ARG A 397 18.32 16.96 16.70
C ARG A 397 18.43 16.42 18.11
N VAL A 398 17.37 16.60 18.90
CA VAL A 398 17.19 15.98 20.21
C VAL A 398 15.97 15.10 20.12
N GLU A 399 16.14 13.82 20.38
CA GLU A 399 15.07 12.84 20.32
C GLU A 399 15.00 12.11 21.65
N LYS A 400 13.79 11.91 22.16
CA LYS A 400 13.53 10.95 23.22
C LYS A 400 12.58 9.90 22.68
N ASP A 401 13.00 8.65 22.70
CA ASP A 401 12.22 7.51 22.22
C ASP A 401 12.23 6.41 23.28
N ALA A 402 11.05 5.92 23.68
CA ALA A 402 10.86 4.90 24.72
C ALA A 402 11.63 5.16 26.03
N GLY A 403 11.94 6.42 26.35
CA GLY A 403 12.70 6.81 27.55
C GLY A 403 14.15 7.20 27.29
N ASP A 404 14.73 6.76 26.17
CA ASP A 404 16.13 7.01 25.82
C ASP A 404 16.29 8.36 25.14
N LEU A 405 17.17 9.20 25.71
CA LEU A 405 17.48 10.51 25.16
C LEU A 405 18.71 10.42 24.26
N SER A 406 18.56 10.85 23.01
CA SER A 406 19.63 10.93 22.03
C SER A 406 19.79 12.36 21.52
N VAL A 407 21.04 12.77 21.28
CA VAL A 407 21.37 14.06 20.67
C VAL A 407 22.22 13.81 19.43
N PHE A 408 21.77 14.32 18.29
CA PHE A 408 22.42 14.14 17.01
C PHE A 408 22.89 15.47 16.42
N LEU A 409 24.11 15.48 15.91
CA LEU A 409 24.58 16.48 14.96
C LEU A 409 24.55 15.84 13.56
N LEU A 410 23.71 16.39 12.68
CA LEU A 410 23.44 15.84 11.36
C LEU A 410 23.92 16.81 10.27
N LEU A 411 24.49 16.24 9.21
CA LEU A 411 24.92 16.96 8.01
C LEU A 411 24.25 16.32 6.78
N TYR A 412 23.44 17.10 6.08
CA TYR A 412 22.78 16.69 4.83
C TYR A 412 23.44 17.38 3.65
N LEU A 413 23.69 16.65 2.56
CA LEU A 413 24.13 17.25 1.30
C LEU A 413 22.90 17.68 0.51
N ASN A 414 22.77 18.98 0.20
CA ASN A 414 21.57 19.48 -0.51
C ASN A 414 21.45 18.91 -1.94
N ALA A 415 22.56 18.43 -2.53
CA ALA A 415 22.56 17.76 -3.83
C ALA A 415 22.07 16.29 -3.78
N PHE A 416 22.01 15.69 -2.59
CA PHE A 416 21.58 14.31 -2.32
C PHE A 416 20.83 14.28 -0.98
N PRO A 417 19.61 14.83 -0.90
CA PRO A 417 18.91 15.07 0.36
C PRO A 417 18.69 13.80 1.21
N ASP A 418 18.70 12.61 0.60
CA ASP A 418 18.53 11.32 1.28
C ASP A 418 19.83 10.73 1.86
N SER A 419 21.00 11.32 1.56
CA SER A 419 22.29 10.87 2.09
C SER A 419 22.60 11.54 3.43
N ARG A 420 22.59 10.76 4.53
CA ARG A 420 22.83 11.26 5.90
C ARG A 420 24.23 10.90 6.38
N LEU A 421 24.98 11.88 6.88
CA LEU A 421 26.17 11.65 7.69
C LEU A 421 25.82 12.05 9.13
N SER A 422 25.81 11.06 10.02
CA SER A 422 25.50 11.23 11.46
C SER A 422 26.72 10.87 12.30
N THR A 423 27.06 11.72 13.25
CA THR A 423 27.95 11.37 14.36
C THR A 423 27.07 11.30 15.61
N GLY A 424 26.61 10.11 15.99
CA GLY A 424 25.95 9.92 17.28
C GLY A 424 26.96 10.22 18.40
N ILE A 425 26.57 11.06 19.36
CA ILE A 425 27.34 11.36 20.57
C ILE A 425 26.54 10.89 21.77
#